data_AF-A0A5F2H2Q8-F1
#
_entry.id   AF-A0A5F2H2Q8-F1
#
_cell.length_a   1.000
_cell.length_b   1.000
_cell.length_c   1.000
_cell.angle_alpha   90.00
_cell.angle_beta   90.00
_cell.angle_gamma   90.00
#
_symmetry.space_group_name_H-M   'P 1'
#
loop_
_entity.id
_entity.type
_entity.pdbx_description
1 polymer ?
#
loop_
_entity_poly.entity_id
_entity_poly.type
_entity_poly.pdbx_seq_one_letter_code
_entity_poly.pdbx_strand_id
1 'polypeptide(L)'
;MEALPQRATAPARVAATPRQLAAKSSEHLRYGRDHYVANVVTIVGFPVAIAGLVVVFFQIRRDKLAGSASAVVGIHESIRTRIDHISSMPFVDDSNRDAAFADLFNDLELACAIVLDSPVVGRTGEFAHSLIRDILQMIEDDAVLSERLQRAIHDPNTFKNIGDYLARPT
;
A
#
# COMPACT_ATOMS: atom_id res chain seq x y z
N MET A 1 -27.61 -61.99 -77.30
CA MET A 1 -26.49 -61.02 -77.33
C MET A 1 -26.52 -60.30 -76.00
N GLU A 2 -25.71 -60.78 -75.06
CA GLU A 2 -25.69 -60.40 -73.65
C GLU A 2 -24.75 -59.19 -73.46
N ALA A 3 -25.22 -58.14 -72.80
CA ALA A 3 -24.43 -56.95 -72.50
C ALA A 3 -23.67 -57.14 -71.18
N LEU A 4 -22.33 -57.11 -71.24
CA LEU A 4 -21.44 -57.17 -70.07
C LEU A 4 -21.29 -55.78 -69.41
N PRO A 5 -21.39 -55.66 -68.08
CA PRO A 5 -21.18 -54.40 -67.37
C PRO A 5 -19.69 -54.10 -67.16
N GLN A 6 -19.27 -52.87 -67.49
CA GLN A 6 -17.92 -52.36 -67.23
C GLN A 6 -17.71 -52.12 -65.72
N ARG A 7 -16.68 -52.79 -65.19
CA ARG A 7 -16.19 -52.74 -63.82
C ARG A 7 -15.64 -51.36 -63.46
N ALA A 8 -16.11 -50.79 -62.34
CA ALA A 8 -15.51 -49.60 -61.73
C ALA A 8 -14.09 -49.89 -61.22
N THR A 9 -13.11 -49.12 -61.69
CA THR A 9 -11.73 -49.10 -61.19
C THR A 9 -11.68 -48.44 -59.81
N ALA A 10 -11.30 -49.19 -58.78
CA ALA A 10 -11.01 -48.67 -57.46
C ALA A 10 -9.70 -47.85 -57.48
N PRO A 11 -9.61 -46.72 -56.75
CA PRO A 11 -8.39 -45.91 -56.72
C PRO A 11 -7.25 -46.69 -56.06
N ALA A 12 -6.09 -46.73 -56.73
CA ALA A 12 -4.87 -47.32 -56.22
C ALA A 12 -4.45 -46.63 -54.91
N ARG A 13 -4.38 -47.40 -53.81
CA ARG A 13 -3.75 -46.96 -52.57
C ARG A 13 -2.24 -46.78 -52.83
N VAL A 14 -1.82 -45.54 -53.06
CA VAL A 14 -0.41 -45.15 -53.06
C VAL A 14 0.14 -45.41 -51.65
N ALA A 15 1.00 -46.42 -51.52
CA ALA A 15 1.67 -46.73 -50.27
C ALA A 15 2.59 -45.56 -49.91
N ALA A 16 2.37 -44.95 -48.75
CA ALA A 16 3.19 -43.85 -48.26
C ALA A 16 4.65 -44.29 -48.14
N THR A 17 5.56 -43.50 -48.72
CA THR A 17 7.01 -43.79 -48.71
C THR A 17 7.56 -43.70 -47.28
N PRO A 18 8.54 -44.53 -46.88
CA PRO A 18 9.10 -44.52 -45.52
C PRO A 18 9.57 -43.13 -45.02
N ARG A 19 10.00 -42.24 -45.92
CA ARG A 19 10.31 -40.84 -45.59
C ARG A 19 9.10 -40.03 -45.09
N GLN A 20 7.92 -40.25 -45.66
CA GLN A 20 6.70 -39.55 -45.24
C GLN A 20 6.17 -40.07 -43.89
N LEU A 21 6.34 -41.36 -43.61
CA LEU A 21 6.01 -41.95 -42.31
C LEU A 21 6.93 -41.43 -41.19
N ALA A 22 8.23 -41.28 -41.49
CA ALA A 22 9.20 -40.70 -40.54
C ALA A 22 8.91 -39.22 -40.24
N ALA A 23 8.60 -38.42 -41.26
CA ALA A 23 8.25 -37.01 -41.08
C ALA A 23 6.99 -36.84 -40.22
N LYS A 24 5.92 -37.59 -40.51
CA LYS A 24 4.66 -37.54 -39.76
C LYS A 24 4.80 -38.03 -38.31
N SER A 25 5.64 -39.03 -38.08
CA SER A 25 5.98 -39.51 -36.73
C SER A 25 6.72 -38.43 -35.91
N SER A 26 7.66 -37.72 -36.55
CA SER A 26 8.42 -36.64 -35.90
C SER A 26 7.56 -35.42 -35.56
N GLU A 27 6.56 -35.09 -36.38
CA GLU A 27 5.60 -34.02 -36.10
C GLU A 27 4.66 -34.38 -34.95
N HIS A 28 4.13 -35.61 -34.91
CA HIS A 28 3.30 -36.07 -33.79
C HIS A 28 4.05 -36.08 -32.45
N LEU A 29 5.35 -36.45 -32.46
CA LEU A 29 6.21 -36.45 -31.28
C LEU A 29 6.60 -35.03 -30.82
N ARG A 30 6.65 -34.05 -31.73
CA ARG A 30 6.82 -32.63 -31.38
C ARG A 30 5.54 -32.04 -30.82
N TYR A 31 4.42 -32.27 -31.49
CA TYR A 31 3.09 -31.81 -31.08
C TYR A 31 2.72 -32.29 -29.68
N GLY A 32 2.91 -33.58 -29.37
CA GLY A 32 2.63 -34.12 -28.04
C GLY A 32 3.53 -33.53 -26.93
N ARG A 33 4.78 -33.18 -27.26
CA ARG A 33 5.73 -32.58 -26.33
C ARG A 33 5.39 -31.13 -26.04
N ASP A 34 5.08 -30.34 -27.07
CA ASP A 34 4.78 -28.91 -26.93
C ASP A 34 3.48 -28.71 -26.15
N HIS A 35 2.47 -29.55 -26.37
CA HIS A 35 1.23 -29.55 -25.57
C HIS A 35 1.46 -29.98 -24.12
N TYR A 36 2.33 -30.96 -23.87
CA TYR A 36 2.67 -31.39 -22.50
C TYR A 36 3.42 -30.28 -21.74
N VAL A 37 4.41 -29.66 -22.39
CA VAL A 37 5.17 -28.54 -21.81
C VAL A 37 4.27 -27.34 -21.53
N ALA A 38 3.36 -26.98 -22.46
CA ALA A 38 2.42 -25.89 -22.26
C ALA A 38 1.44 -26.15 -21.09
N ASN A 39 0.93 -27.37 -20.96
CA ASN A 39 0.06 -27.74 -19.85
C ASN A 39 0.80 -27.72 -18.51
N VAL A 40 2.04 -28.23 -18.47
CA VAL A 40 2.87 -28.18 -17.25
C VAL A 40 3.18 -26.74 -16.85
N VAL A 41 3.56 -25.88 -17.81
CA VAL A 41 3.82 -24.45 -17.56
C VAL A 41 2.57 -23.75 -17.04
N THR A 42 1.39 -24.07 -17.56
CA THR A 42 0.13 -23.45 -17.11
C THR A 42 -0.27 -23.93 -15.72
N ILE A 43 -0.17 -25.24 -15.45
CA ILE A 43 -0.54 -25.86 -14.18
C ILE A 43 0.41 -25.43 -13.04
N VAL A 44 1.70 -25.26 -13.32
CA VAL A 44 2.69 -24.86 -12.30
C VAL A 44 2.81 -23.33 -12.23
N GLY A 45 2.78 -22.65 -13.37
CA GLY A 45 2.95 -21.20 -13.45
C GLY A 45 1.81 -20.42 -12.81
N PHE A 46 0.56 -20.89 -12.94
CA PHE A 46 -0.59 -20.21 -12.36
C PHE A 46 -0.59 -20.18 -10.81
N PRO A 47 -0.37 -21.30 -10.10
CA PRO A 47 -0.18 -21.28 -8.65
C PRO A 47 1.02 -20.44 -8.19
N VAL A 48 2.14 -20.47 -8.91
CA VAL A 48 3.32 -19.66 -8.58
C VAL A 48 3.00 -18.17 -8.71
N ALA A 49 2.27 -17.76 -9.74
CA ALA A 49 1.83 -16.37 -9.91
C ALA A 49 0.88 -15.93 -8.78
N ILE A 50 -0.07 -16.77 -8.39
CA ILE A 50 -0.96 -16.49 -7.24
C ILE A 50 -0.15 -16.35 -5.96
N ALA A 51 0.78 -17.27 -5.69
CA ALA A 51 1.64 -17.20 -4.51
C ALA A 51 2.47 -15.90 -4.51
N GLY A 52 3.01 -15.51 -5.67
CA GLY A 52 3.71 -14.24 -5.84
C GLY A 52 2.83 -13.03 -5.50
N LEU A 53 1.60 -12.99 -6.00
CA LEU A 53 0.66 -11.91 -5.71
C LEU A 53 0.33 -11.82 -4.22
N VAL A 54 0.13 -12.97 -3.57
CA VAL A 54 -0.11 -13.05 -2.12
C VAL A 54 1.08 -12.50 -1.35
N VAL A 55 2.31 -12.88 -1.71
CA VAL A 55 3.53 -12.36 -1.07
C VAL A 55 3.64 -10.84 -1.22
N VAL A 56 3.43 -10.30 -2.42
CA VAL A 56 3.45 -8.84 -2.66
C VAL A 56 2.37 -8.14 -1.83
N PHE A 57 1.17 -8.71 -1.75
CA PHE A 57 0.11 -8.16 -0.91
C PHE A 57 0.48 -8.14 0.58
N PHE A 58 1.11 -9.21 1.08
CA PHE A 58 1.62 -9.26 2.45
C PHE A 58 2.76 -8.25 2.67
N GLN A 59 3.66 -8.07 1.72
CA GLN A 59 4.72 -7.05 1.79
C GLN A 59 4.14 -5.65 1.88
N ILE A 60 3.21 -5.29 0.99
CA ILE A 60 2.52 -3.99 1.02
C ILE A 60 1.85 -3.75 2.37
N ARG A 61 1.21 -4.77 2.95
CA ARG A 61 0.61 -4.65 4.29
C ARG A 61 1.66 -4.41 5.38
N ARG A 62 2.78 -5.14 5.35
CA ARG A 62 3.86 -4.96 6.33
C ARG A 62 4.54 -3.61 6.18
N ASP A 63 4.77 -3.16 4.95
CA ASP A 63 5.37 -1.86 4.64
C ASP A 63 4.48 -0.72 5.14
N LYS A 64 3.15 -0.85 4.99
CA LYS A 64 2.18 0.09 5.58
C LYS A 64 2.24 0.09 7.11
N LEU A 65 2.31 -1.08 7.75
CA LEU A 65 2.43 -1.17 9.21
C LEU A 65 3.75 -0.58 9.72
N ALA A 66 4.85 -0.85 9.03
CA ALA A 66 6.17 -0.32 9.37
C ALA A 66 6.25 1.20 9.13
N GLY A 67 5.73 1.67 8.01
CA GLY A 67 5.62 3.10 7.70
C GLY A 67 4.74 3.83 8.73
N SER A 68 3.60 3.24 9.09
CA SER A 68 2.73 3.72 10.16
C SER A 68 3.46 3.82 11.50
N ALA A 69 4.17 2.76 11.91
CA ALA A 69 4.95 2.78 13.15
C ALA A 69 6.06 3.85 13.13
N SER A 70 6.78 4.00 12.01
CA SER A 70 7.82 5.02 11.88
C SER A 70 7.25 6.44 11.95
N ALA A 71 6.10 6.69 11.32
CA ALA A 71 5.43 7.98 11.38
C ALA A 71 4.98 8.30 12.81
N VAL A 72 4.37 7.33 13.49
CA VAL A 72 3.93 7.45 14.89
C VAL A 72 5.10 7.74 15.82
N VAL A 73 6.22 7.04 15.67
CA VAL A 73 7.44 7.29 16.45
C VAL A 73 7.98 8.69 16.17
N GLY A 74 7.99 9.13 14.90
CA GLY A 74 8.43 10.47 14.54
C GLY A 74 7.57 11.57 15.17
N ILE A 75 6.24 11.42 15.12
CA ILE A 75 5.29 12.34 15.77
C ILE A 75 5.54 12.37 17.28
N HIS A 76 5.60 11.20 17.92
CA HIS A 76 5.81 11.10 19.36
C HIS A 76 7.14 11.76 19.79
N GLU A 77 8.24 11.50 19.09
CA GLU A 77 9.55 12.05 19.43
C GLU A 77 9.63 13.56 19.21
N SER A 78 9.06 14.07 18.11
CA SER A 78 8.99 15.51 17.83
C SER A 78 8.21 16.23 18.93
N ILE A 79 6.98 15.79 19.22
CA ILE A 79 6.14 16.37 20.27
C ILE A 79 6.83 16.29 21.64
N ARG A 80 7.39 15.12 21.99
CA ARG A 80 8.06 14.92 23.29
C ARG A 80 9.25 15.86 23.45
N THR A 81 10.15 15.88 22.47
CA THR A 81 11.33 16.78 22.47
C THR A 81 10.89 18.22 22.67
N ARG A 82 9.76 18.58 22.06
CA ARG A 82 9.22 19.92 22.14
C ARG A 82 8.65 20.30 23.49
N ILE A 83 7.87 19.40 24.09
CA ILE A 83 7.33 19.57 25.44
C ILE A 83 8.49 19.63 26.44
N ASP A 84 9.49 18.77 26.31
CA ASP A 84 10.68 18.76 27.17
C ASP A 84 11.44 20.09 27.04
N HIS A 85 11.59 20.62 25.81
CA HIS A 85 12.21 21.92 25.57
C HIS A 85 11.45 23.05 26.26
N ILE A 86 10.14 23.15 26.06
CA ILE A 86 9.28 24.18 26.70
C ILE A 86 9.36 24.07 28.23
N SER A 87 9.35 22.84 28.76
CA SER A 87 9.37 22.59 30.21
C SER A 87 10.71 22.95 30.87
N SER A 88 11.81 22.90 30.09
CA SER A 88 13.14 23.30 30.56
C SER A 88 13.39 24.81 30.51
N MET A 89 12.51 25.60 29.88
CA MET A 89 12.67 27.04 29.79
C MET A 89 12.31 27.75 31.10
N PRO A 90 13.09 28.78 31.51
CA PRO A 90 12.74 29.61 32.65
C PRO A 90 11.44 30.39 32.39
N PHE A 91 10.55 30.48 33.38
CA PHE A 91 9.28 31.24 33.31
C PHE A 91 9.45 32.75 33.02
N VAL A 92 10.67 33.29 33.13
CA VAL A 92 10.97 34.71 32.92
C VAL A 92 11.11 35.07 31.43
N ASP A 93 11.18 34.07 30.56
CA ASP A 93 11.46 34.23 29.13
C ASP A 93 10.21 33.96 28.27
N ASP A 94 9.17 34.76 28.48
CA ASP A 94 7.87 34.57 27.82
C ASP A 94 7.94 34.64 26.29
N SER A 95 8.87 35.43 25.72
CA SER A 95 9.02 35.55 24.26
C SER A 95 9.58 34.29 23.62
N ASN A 96 10.62 33.68 24.20
CA ASN A 96 11.17 32.43 23.68
C ASN A 96 10.22 31.26 23.95
N ARG A 97 9.45 31.33 25.04
CA ARG A 97 8.42 30.35 25.35
C ARG A 97 7.26 30.41 24.37
N ASP A 98 6.80 31.60 23.98
CA ASP A 98 5.77 31.77 22.95
C ASP A 98 6.22 31.22 21.59
N ALA A 99 7.48 31.45 21.20
CA ALA A 99 8.06 30.83 20.00
C ALA A 99 8.11 29.30 20.11
N ALA A 100 8.50 28.77 21.27
CA ALA A 100 8.54 27.33 21.52
C ALA A 100 7.15 26.68 21.52
N PHE A 101 6.09 27.38 21.91
CA PHE A 101 4.71 26.93 21.72
C PHE A 101 4.27 27.03 20.25
N ALA A 102 4.67 28.09 19.55
CA ALA A 102 4.29 28.31 18.16
C ALA A 102 4.72 27.15 17.26
N ASP A 103 5.99 26.73 17.30
CA ASP A 103 6.32 25.56 16.51
C ASP A 103 5.68 24.27 17.10
N LEU A 104 5.29 24.16 18.39
CA LEU A 104 4.68 22.92 18.93
C LEU A 104 3.34 22.72 18.22
N PHE A 105 2.63 23.81 18.00
CA PHE A 105 1.43 23.83 17.18
C PHE A 105 1.75 23.48 15.72
N ASN A 106 2.90 23.87 15.17
CA ASN A 106 3.35 23.42 13.84
C ASN A 106 3.62 21.90 13.80
N ASP A 107 4.23 21.34 14.83
CA ASP A 107 4.48 19.90 14.94
C ASP A 107 3.15 19.12 15.04
N LEU A 108 2.19 19.65 15.81
CA LEU A 108 0.83 19.09 15.90
C LEU A 108 0.06 19.20 14.60
N GLU A 109 0.21 20.32 13.88
CA GLU A 109 -0.39 20.52 12.55
C GLU A 109 0.14 19.51 11.54
N LEU A 110 1.45 19.30 11.52
CA LEU A 110 2.08 18.29 10.68
C LEU A 110 1.64 16.87 11.08
N ALA A 111 1.55 16.59 12.39
CA ALA A 111 1.06 15.31 12.88
C ALA A 111 -0.39 15.04 12.45
N CYS A 112 -1.26 16.04 12.52
CA CYS A 112 -2.63 15.96 12.02
C CYS A 112 -2.66 15.70 10.52
N ALA A 113 -1.86 16.42 9.73
CA ALA A 113 -1.75 16.21 8.29
C ALA A 113 -1.31 14.78 7.95
N ILE A 114 -0.28 14.27 8.62
CA ILE A 114 0.20 12.89 8.45
C ILE A 114 -0.91 11.89 8.77
N VAL A 115 -1.67 12.09 9.83
CA VAL A 115 -2.74 11.17 10.23
C VAL A 115 -3.96 11.27 9.31
N LEU A 116 -4.24 12.45 8.75
CA LEU A 116 -5.30 12.64 7.76
C LEU A 116 -4.96 12.02 6.40
N ASP A 117 -3.71 12.16 5.95
CA ASP A 117 -3.25 11.73 4.63
C ASP A 117 -2.75 10.28 4.58
N SER A 118 -2.13 9.81 5.67
CA SER A 118 -1.47 8.50 5.70
C SER A 118 -2.42 7.41 6.19
N PRO A 119 -2.32 6.18 5.64
CA PRO A 119 -2.96 5.01 6.24
C PRO A 119 -2.16 4.61 7.48
N VAL A 120 -2.25 5.39 8.55
CA VAL A 120 -1.81 4.98 9.88
C VAL A 120 -2.76 3.87 10.31
N VAL A 121 -2.29 2.62 10.27
CA VAL A 121 -3.14 1.43 10.37
C VAL A 121 -2.74 0.53 11.54
N GLY A 122 -3.73 -0.13 12.13
CA GLY A 122 -3.54 -1.01 13.27
C GLY A 122 -3.29 -0.24 14.58
N ARG A 123 -2.79 -0.95 15.60
CA ARG A 123 -2.65 -0.42 16.97
C ARG A 123 -1.75 0.80 17.10
N THR A 124 -0.76 0.94 16.20
CA THR A 124 0.13 2.12 16.19
C THR A 124 -0.58 3.35 15.67
N GLY A 125 -1.45 3.21 14.66
CA GLY A 125 -2.32 4.30 14.21
C GLY A 125 -3.34 4.72 15.24
N GLU A 126 -4.00 3.76 15.90
CA GLU A 126 -4.90 4.05 17.03
C GLU A 126 -4.16 4.83 18.13
N PHE A 127 -2.93 4.43 18.46
CA PHE A 127 -2.12 5.16 19.43
C PHE A 127 -1.79 6.60 19.00
N ALA A 128 -1.40 6.83 17.73
CA ALA A 128 -1.18 8.19 17.25
C ALA A 128 -2.46 9.04 17.30
N HIS A 129 -3.60 8.46 16.94
CA HIS A 129 -4.89 9.15 17.03
C HIS A 129 -5.22 9.56 18.46
N SER A 130 -5.06 8.66 19.42
CA SER A 130 -5.24 8.95 20.85
C SER A 130 -4.25 10.00 21.33
N LEU A 131 -2.96 9.87 21.04
CA LEU A 131 -1.94 10.81 21.46
C LEU A 131 -2.21 12.24 20.98
N ILE A 132 -2.49 12.41 19.68
CA ILE A 132 -2.78 13.73 19.10
C ILE A 132 -4.05 14.30 19.72
N ARG A 133 -5.09 13.47 19.88
CA ARG A 133 -6.36 13.89 20.49
C ARG A 133 -6.16 14.35 21.94
N ASP A 134 -5.45 13.57 22.74
CA ASP A 134 -5.23 13.87 24.16
C ASP A 134 -4.47 15.20 24.33
N ILE A 135 -3.48 15.46 23.47
CA ILE A 135 -2.72 16.71 23.50
C ILE A 135 -3.59 17.90 23.05
N LEU A 136 -4.36 17.74 21.96
CA LEU A 136 -5.24 18.81 21.49
C LEU A 136 -6.34 19.12 22.51
N GLN A 137 -6.91 18.11 23.17
CA GLN A 137 -7.86 18.30 24.27
C GLN A 137 -7.21 19.00 25.46
N MET A 138 -5.99 18.63 25.84
CA MET A 138 -5.25 19.33 26.90
C MET A 138 -5.03 20.81 26.57
N ILE A 139 -4.78 21.15 25.31
CA ILE A 139 -4.64 22.54 24.85
C ILE A 139 -5.99 23.27 24.88
N GLU A 140 -7.09 22.61 24.50
CA GLU A 140 -8.44 23.18 24.51
C GLU A 140 -8.96 23.43 25.94
N ASP A 141 -8.68 22.51 26.86
CA ASP A 141 -9.09 22.58 28.26
C ASP A 141 -8.29 23.63 29.08
N ASP A 142 -7.08 23.99 28.63
CA ASP A 142 -6.25 25.02 29.25
C ASP A 142 -6.45 26.37 28.55
N ALA A 143 -7.12 27.30 29.23
CA ALA A 143 -7.44 28.62 28.70
C ALA A 143 -6.21 29.42 28.23
N VAL A 144 -5.05 29.24 28.88
CA VAL A 144 -3.82 29.95 28.52
C VAL A 144 -3.21 29.35 27.25
N LEU A 145 -3.20 28.02 27.13
CA LEU A 145 -2.71 27.34 25.93
C LEU A 145 -3.63 27.58 24.73
N SER A 146 -4.94 27.55 24.95
CA SER A 146 -5.95 27.88 23.95
C SER A 146 -5.80 29.31 23.46
N GLU A 147 -5.59 30.28 24.36
CA GLU A 147 -5.33 31.68 23.97
C GLU A 147 -4.00 31.81 23.19
N ARG A 148 -2.95 31.10 23.60
CA ARG A 148 -1.66 31.06 22.88
C ARG A 148 -1.83 30.47 21.47
N LEU A 149 -2.61 29.40 21.32
CA LEU A 149 -2.93 28.81 20.03
C LEU A 149 -3.69 29.81 19.15
N GLN A 150 -4.70 30.48 19.69
CA GLN A 150 -5.45 31.52 18.97
C GLN A 150 -4.56 32.68 18.53
N ARG A 151 -3.61 33.11 19.37
CA ARG A 151 -2.63 34.15 19.01
C ARG A 151 -1.65 33.72 17.91
N ALA A 152 -1.37 32.42 17.79
CA ALA A 152 -0.50 31.88 16.75
C ALA A 152 -1.18 31.77 15.37
N ILE A 153 -2.52 31.78 15.32
CA ILE A 153 -3.30 31.81 14.08
C ILE A 153 -3.19 33.20 13.45
N HIS A 154 -2.47 33.29 12.34
CA HIS A 154 -2.23 34.54 11.61
C HIS A 154 -2.92 34.57 10.23
N ASP A 155 -3.34 33.42 9.71
CA ASP A 155 -4.12 33.25 8.49
C ASP A 155 -5.30 32.30 8.76
N PRO A 156 -6.45 32.46 8.08
CA PRO A 156 -7.57 31.50 8.17
C PRO A 156 -7.21 30.05 7.82
N ASN A 157 -6.08 29.81 7.14
CA ASN A 157 -5.57 28.46 6.86
C ASN A 157 -4.45 28.01 7.82
N THR A 158 -4.03 28.85 8.78
CA THR A 158 -3.11 28.43 9.83
C THR A 158 -3.80 27.34 10.66
N PHE A 159 -3.12 26.22 10.88
CA PHE A 159 -3.64 25.09 11.66
C PHE A 159 -4.91 24.43 11.09
N LYS A 160 -5.05 24.45 9.75
CA LYS A 160 -6.21 23.84 9.08
C LYS A 160 -6.30 22.34 9.38
N ASN A 161 -5.20 21.61 9.41
CA ASN A 161 -5.22 20.17 9.63
C ASN A 161 -5.65 19.83 11.06
N ILE A 162 -5.28 20.64 12.05
CA ILE A 162 -5.81 20.53 13.41
C ILE A 162 -7.34 20.71 13.40
N GLY A 163 -7.84 21.74 12.72
CA GLY A 163 -9.29 21.98 12.58
C GLY A 163 -10.02 20.82 11.90
N ASP A 164 -9.51 20.36 10.77
CA ASP A 164 -10.05 19.23 10.01
C ASP A 164 -10.01 17.93 10.84
N TYR A 165 -8.97 17.74 11.65
CA TYR A 165 -8.81 16.59 12.55
C TYR A 165 -9.84 16.59 13.69
N LEU A 166 -10.09 17.74 14.32
CA LEU A 166 -11.09 17.89 15.39
C LEU A 166 -12.53 17.81 14.88
N ALA A 167 -12.79 18.28 13.66
CA ALA A 167 -14.11 18.19 13.03
C ALA A 167 -14.50 16.76 12.63
N ARG A 168 -13.54 15.82 12.62
CA ARG A 168 -13.77 14.44 12.24
C ARG A 168 -14.47 13.67 13.37
N PRO A 169 -15.67 13.11 13.14
CA PRO A 169 -16.31 12.25 14.12
C PRO A 169 -15.49 10.96 14.28
N THR A 170 -15.19 10.60 15.53
CA THR A 170 -14.62 9.29 15.91
C THR A 170 -15.61 8.18 15.82
#